data_AF-A0AA48KAS1-F1
#
_entry.id   AF-A0AA48KAS1-F1
#
_cell.length_a   1.000
_cell.length_b   1.000
_cell.length_c   1.000
_cell.angle_alpha   90.00
_cell.angle_beta   90.00
_cell.angle_gamma   90.00
#
_symmetry.space_group_name_H-M   'P 1'
#
loop_
_entity.id
_entity.type
_entity.pdbx_description
1 polymer ?
#
loop_
_entity_poly.entity_id
_entity_poly.type
_entity_poly.pdbx_seq_one_letter_code
_entity_poly.pdbx_strand_id
1 'polypeptide(L)'
;MTPFAPQPELRDEGTIRAYLEELARLKAPVQFWLPVNGALPFDTSLEQVGRTAFSTTTTPLLEPGQTLRMAFMLDARRFTALTRAEGTGIFGIPSSLAQGERRSLPRAAFGRGERAEVFAVEFLSGPFPWGRTLQGRLLDLSPRGLRLSLDEFDSLGGPVKELKPGDRFQAVRVSGLPHMPPIQGTGTLVHLTGRDGGMILEGLSPIDVQNLERILAPRLPPSFGQGFPDRKPRTDPADVPGAPTPTRVKARPAEVVERPLERPAPEPEPRPQINAALRLRKASKRILLLSTTGSTHALAQAFREDGFRQVHEARSFQEARTLAASPRVDLVLLDNTMGGHWAKDMMRLLRGQGLLVDTPVILVVEYRNTFAWDVAEALGACHIHERRESYQDLVPVVERRLFSPR
;
A
#
# COMPACT_ATOMS: atom_id res chain seq x y z
N MET A 1 26.39 15.00 11.37
CA MET A 1 25.22 15.10 12.28
C MET A 1 24.97 16.56 12.54
N THR A 2 23.90 17.13 11.97
CA THR A 2 23.50 18.50 12.24
C THR A 2 23.04 18.59 13.70
N PRO A 3 23.52 19.56 14.51
CA PRO A 3 23.01 19.73 15.87
C PRO A 3 21.50 19.96 15.80
N PHE A 4 20.72 19.14 16.51
CA PHE A 4 19.29 19.35 16.63
C PHE A 4 19.07 20.73 17.25
N ALA A 5 18.30 21.59 16.58
CA ALA A 5 17.86 22.85 17.17
C ALA A 5 17.18 22.56 18.53
N PRO A 6 17.41 23.39 19.56
CA PRO A 6 16.77 23.19 20.86
C PRO A 6 15.25 23.16 20.66
N GLN A 7 14.62 22.06 21.09
CA GLN A 7 13.17 21.92 21.00
C GLN A 7 12.51 22.92 21.96
N PRO A 8 11.36 23.51 21.61
CA PRO A 8 10.64 24.38 22.53
C PRO A 8 10.26 23.59 23.80
N GLU A 9 10.59 24.16 24.95
CA GLU A 9 10.32 23.59 26.28
C GLU A 9 9.32 24.47 27.04
N LEU A 10 8.29 23.83 27.59
CA LEU A 10 7.41 24.42 28.58
C LEU A 10 8.01 24.18 29.97
N ARG A 11 8.14 25.22 30.78
CA ARG A 11 8.68 25.17 32.15
C ARG A 11 7.71 25.67 33.22
N ASP A 12 6.55 26.18 32.81
CA ASP A 12 5.52 26.62 33.74
C ASP A 12 4.84 25.40 34.38
N GLU A 13 5.04 25.21 35.68
CA GLU A 13 4.55 24.04 36.43
C GLU A 13 3.03 23.93 36.38
N GLY A 14 2.30 25.05 36.44
CA GLY A 14 0.84 25.08 36.37
C GLY A 14 0.32 24.56 35.03
N THR A 15 0.94 25.00 33.93
CA THR A 15 0.61 24.54 32.59
C THR A 15 1.00 23.08 32.40
N ILE A 16 2.19 22.64 32.86
CA ILE A 16 2.60 21.23 32.82
C ILE A 16 1.57 20.35 33.54
N ARG A 17 1.13 20.76 34.73
CA ARG A 17 0.11 20.05 35.49
C ARG A 17 -1.20 19.96 34.72
N ALA A 18 -1.65 21.04 34.08
CA ALA A 18 -2.86 21.03 33.27
C ALA A 18 -2.78 20.05 32.08
N TYR A 19 -1.58 19.84 31.49
CA TYR A 19 -1.38 18.80 30.47
C TYR A 19 -1.53 17.41 31.06
N LEU A 20 -0.93 17.15 32.23
CA LEU A 20 -1.04 15.86 32.90
C LEU A 20 -2.48 15.56 33.36
N GLU A 21 -3.18 16.56 33.90
CA GLU A 21 -4.61 16.47 34.27
C GLU A 21 -5.45 16.05 33.06
N GLU A 22 -5.16 16.62 31.88
CA GLU A 22 -5.83 16.23 30.65
C GLU A 22 -5.51 14.78 30.23
N LEU A 23 -4.25 14.34 30.35
CA LEU A 23 -3.88 12.95 30.08
C LEU A 23 -4.64 11.98 30.98
N ALA A 24 -4.73 12.30 32.27
CA ALA A 24 -5.47 11.50 33.24
C ALA A 24 -6.97 11.44 32.90
N ARG A 25 -7.55 12.59 32.48
CA ARG A 25 -8.95 12.69 32.05
C ARG A 25 -9.24 11.87 30.80
N LEU A 26 -8.37 11.94 29.80
CA LEU A 26 -8.50 11.21 28.54
C LEU A 26 -8.10 9.74 28.64
N LYS A 27 -7.50 9.32 29.77
CA LYS A 27 -6.83 8.03 29.94
C LYS A 27 -5.90 7.74 28.75
N ALA A 28 -5.17 8.78 28.34
CA ALA A 28 -4.24 8.68 27.24
C ALA A 28 -3.03 7.82 27.64
N PRO A 29 -2.53 6.95 26.75
CA PRO A 29 -1.39 6.10 27.05
C PRO A 29 -0.12 6.95 27.21
N VAL A 30 0.65 6.62 28.24
CA VAL A 30 1.95 7.21 28.55
C VAL A 30 3.00 6.13 28.61
N GLN A 31 4.12 6.38 27.96
CA GLN A 31 5.23 5.45 27.88
C GLN A 31 6.41 5.96 28.71
N PHE A 32 6.96 5.10 29.55
CA PHE A 32 8.15 5.39 30.37
C PHE A 32 9.35 4.60 29.88
N TRP A 33 10.47 5.29 29.68
CA TRP A 33 11.75 4.70 29.33
C TRP A 33 12.68 4.75 30.53
N LEU A 34 13.19 3.58 30.89
CA LEU A 34 14.17 3.40 31.94
C LEU A 34 15.57 3.71 31.40
N PRO A 35 16.45 4.36 32.17
CA PRO A 35 17.83 4.61 31.76
C PRO A 35 18.71 3.36 31.80
N VAL A 36 18.15 2.21 32.20
CA VAL A 36 18.88 0.94 32.29
C VAL A 36 18.98 0.31 30.90
N ASN A 37 20.22 0.04 30.46
CA ASN A 37 20.50 -0.57 29.17
C ASN A 37 19.74 -1.90 29.01
N GLY A 38 18.91 -1.98 27.96
CA GLY A 38 18.15 -3.19 27.62
C GLY A 38 16.77 -3.30 28.28
N ALA A 39 16.42 -2.40 29.21
CA ALA A 39 15.06 -2.37 29.75
C ALA A 39 14.09 -1.87 28.67
N LEU A 40 13.05 -2.67 28.40
CA LEU A 40 11.99 -2.27 27.48
C LEU A 40 11.16 -1.13 28.09
N PRO A 41 10.66 -0.21 27.26
CA PRO A 41 9.71 0.78 27.73
C PRO A 41 8.42 0.10 28.19
N PHE A 42 7.75 0.67 29.19
CA PHE A 42 6.44 0.20 29.61
C PHE A 42 5.38 1.28 29.39
N ASP A 43 4.19 0.83 29.02
CA ASP A 43 3.03 1.69 28.76
C ASP A 43 2.10 1.66 29.98
N THR A 44 1.51 2.81 30.31
CA THR A 44 0.58 2.99 31.43
C THR A 44 -0.38 4.14 31.14
N SER A 45 -1.22 4.50 32.09
CA SER A 45 -2.10 5.67 32.02
C SER A 45 -2.11 6.41 33.34
N LEU A 46 -2.29 7.73 33.29
CA LEU A 46 -2.37 8.54 34.52
C LEU A 46 -3.71 8.29 35.21
N GLU A 47 -3.63 8.04 36.52
CA GLU A 47 -4.80 7.83 37.36
C GLU A 47 -5.22 9.14 38.03
N GLN A 48 -4.30 9.76 38.76
CA GLN A 48 -4.51 11.02 39.48
C GLN A 48 -3.32 11.96 39.29
N VAL A 49 -3.59 13.27 39.24
CA VAL A 49 -2.55 14.31 39.19
C VAL A 49 -2.76 15.23 40.39
N GLY A 50 -1.79 15.23 41.29
CA GLY A 50 -1.74 16.08 42.47
C GLY A 50 -0.91 17.33 42.24
N ARG A 51 -0.59 18.03 43.33
CA ARG A 51 0.20 19.26 43.28
C ARG A 51 1.66 19.01 42.92
N THR A 52 2.28 18.00 43.54
CA THR A 52 3.73 17.71 43.40
C THR A 52 4.01 16.40 42.70
N ALA A 53 3.02 15.51 42.60
CA ALA A 53 3.17 14.19 42.03
C ALA A 53 1.92 13.74 41.28
N PHE A 54 2.05 12.72 40.45
CA PHE A 54 0.97 12.02 39.77
C PHE A 54 1.11 10.50 39.93
N SER A 55 0.00 9.77 39.84
CA SER A 55 -0.05 8.32 39.91
C SER A 55 -0.45 7.67 38.59
N THR A 56 -0.07 6.41 38.40
CA THR A 56 -0.39 5.64 37.19
C THR A 56 -1.00 4.28 37.51
N THR A 57 -1.78 3.73 36.57
CA THR A 57 -2.55 2.49 36.77
C THR A 57 -1.72 1.21 36.85
N THR A 58 -0.61 1.16 36.12
CA THR A 58 0.23 -0.04 36.05
C THR A 58 1.69 0.38 35.98
N THR A 59 2.50 -0.11 36.92
CA THR A 59 3.90 0.27 37.01
C THR A 59 4.71 -0.94 37.49
N PRO A 60 5.82 -1.28 36.83
CA PRO A 60 6.75 -2.26 37.38
C PRO A 60 7.35 -1.75 38.70
N LEU A 61 8.02 -2.62 39.44
CA LEU A 61 8.78 -2.19 40.61
C LEU A 61 9.90 -1.24 40.16
N LEU A 62 9.89 -0.02 40.69
CA LEU A 62 10.88 1.02 40.42
C LEU A 62 11.56 1.44 41.72
N GLU A 63 12.83 1.81 41.63
CA GLU A 63 13.56 2.35 42.78
C GLU A 63 13.14 3.82 43.03
N PRO A 64 12.82 4.20 44.28
CA PRO A 64 12.59 5.59 44.62
C PRO A 64 13.79 6.46 44.23
N GLY A 65 13.53 7.62 43.63
CA GLY A 65 14.55 8.53 43.10
C GLY A 65 15.01 8.24 41.68
N GLN A 66 14.62 7.10 41.09
CA GLN A 66 14.98 6.77 39.72
C GLN A 66 14.39 7.79 38.74
N THR A 67 15.23 8.29 37.82
CA THR A 67 14.79 9.24 36.78
C THR A 67 14.37 8.47 35.54
N LEU A 68 13.20 8.79 34.99
CA LEU A 68 12.62 8.16 33.82
C LEU A 68 12.30 9.20 32.76
N ARG A 69 12.41 8.79 31.49
CA ARG A 69 11.91 9.60 30.38
C ARG A 69 10.48 9.22 30.09
N MET A 70 9.59 10.19 30.23
CA MET A 70 8.18 10.07 29.90
C MET A 70 7.94 10.53 28.46
N ALA A 71 7.10 9.82 27.72
CA ALA A 71 6.62 10.21 26.41
C ALA A 71 5.12 9.93 26.28
N PHE A 72 4.38 10.87 25.71
CA PHE A 72 2.94 10.71 25.51
C PHE A 72 2.45 11.50 24.29
N MET A 73 1.22 11.18 23.85
CA MET A 73 0.53 11.90 22.80
C MET A 73 -0.62 12.70 23.40
N LEU A 74 -0.72 13.99 23.06
CA LEU A 74 -1.87 14.83 23.39
C LEU A 74 -2.16 15.76 22.21
N ASP A 75 -3.43 15.89 21.82
CA ASP A 75 -3.87 16.66 20.65
C ASP A 75 -3.09 16.34 19.36
N ALA A 76 -2.82 15.04 19.13
CA ALA A 76 -2.01 14.53 18.02
C ALA A 76 -0.54 15.00 18.00
N ARG A 77 -0.02 15.55 19.11
CA ARG A 77 1.37 15.96 19.26
C ARG A 77 2.10 15.05 20.25
N ARG A 78 3.37 14.79 19.96
CA ARG A 78 4.24 14.06 20.88
C ARG A 78 4.88 15.01 21.89
N PHE A 79 4.82 14.65 23.16
CA PHE A 79 5.53 15.34 24.23
C PHE A 79 6.50 14.39 24.92
N THR A 80 7.60 14.94 25.43
CA THR A 80 8.55 14.21 26.25
C THR A 80 8.97 15.03 27.45
N ALA A 81 9.17 14.36 28.59
CA ALA A 81 9.60 14.98 29.83
C ALA A 81 10.51 14.03 30.60
N LEU A 82 11.29 14.57 31.54
CA LEU A 82 11.99 13.78 32.54
C LEU A 82 11.22 13.88 33.85
N THR A 83 10.89 12.74 34.44
CA THR A 83 10.26 12.66 35.76
C THR A 83 11.08 11.74 36.67
N ARG A 84 10.77 11.77 37.97
CA ARG A 84 11.41 10.95 38.99
C ARG A 84 10.36 10.09 39.67
N ALA A 85 10.64 8.79 39.82
CA ALA A 85 9.82 7.91 40.64
C ALA A 85 9.96 8.32 42.12
N GLU A 86 8.84 8.55 42.78
CA GLU A 86 8.79 8.79 44.24
C GLU A 86 8.41 7.51 44.99
N GLY A 87 7.76 6.58 44.31
CA GLY A 87 7.40 5.26 44.80
C GLY A 87 6.84 4.40 43.67
N THR A 88 6.36 3.20 43.99
CA THR A 88 5.72 2.32 42.99
C THR A 88 4.45 2.98 42.47
N GLY A 89 4.47 3.36 41.19
CA GLY A 89 3.34 4.02 40.51
C GLY A 89 3.09 5.47 40.89
N ILE A 90 4.04 6.12 41.59
CA ILE A 90 3.97 7.55 41.94
C ILE A 90 5.21 8.26 41.39
N PHE A 91 4.98 9.37 40.69
CA PHE A 91 6.01 10.12 39.99
C PHE A 91 5.88 11.61 40.26
N GLY A 92 7.00 12.32 40.41
CA GLY A 92 7.01 13.77 40.58
C GLY A 92 6.59 14.50 39.30
N ILE A 93 5.97 15.68 39.43
CA ILE A 93 5.67 16.55 38.29
C ILE A 93 6.98 16.93 37.58
N PRO A 94 7.10 16.73 36.25
CA PRO A 94 8.32 17.06 35.54
C PRO A 94 8.55 18.58 35.53
N SER A 95 9.80 19.00 35.70
CA SER A 95 10.18 20.43 35.72
C SER A 95 10.15 21.08 34.34
N SER A 96 10.18 20.27 33.28
CA SER A 96 10.01 20.73 31.91
C SER A 96 9.32 19.70 31.03
N LEU A 97 8.65 20.20 30.01
CA LEU A 97 7.95 19.41 29.02
C LEU A 97 8.36 19.89 27.63
N ALA A 98 9.01 19.01 26.86
CA ALA A 98 9.49 19.32 25.51
C ALA A 98 8.51 18.77 24.47
N GLN A 99 8.31 19.53 23.39
CA GLN A 99 7.58 19.01 22.24
C GLN A 99 8.48 18.02 21.50
N GLY A 100 8.16 16.73 21.60
CA GLY A 100 8.89 15.62 20.98
C GLY A 100 8.61 15.45 19.48
N GLU A 101 7.94 16.41 18.85
CA GLU A 101 7.65 16.41 17.42
C GLU A 101 8.96 16.63 16.65
N ARG A 102 9.49 15.54 16.08
CA ARG A 102 10.71 15.60 15.24
C ARG A 102 10.39 15.94 13.78
N ARG A 103 9.10 15.97 13.42
CA ARG A 103 8.65 16.15 12.06
C ARG A 103 8.62 17.64 11.74
N SER A 104 9.31 18.03 10.68
CA SER A 104 9.23 19.39 10.13
C SER A 104 7.93 19.65 9.39
N LEU A 105 7.21 18.59 8.99
CA LEU A 105 5.98 18.67 8.23
C LEU A 105 4.89 17.75 8.80
N PRO A 106 3.64 18.21 8.79
CA PRO A 106 2.51 17.42 9.27
C PRO A 106 2.21 16.26 8.33
N ARG A 107 1.58 15.21 8.86
CA ARG A 107 1.08 14.08 8.06
C ARG A 107 -0.41 13.94 8.25
N ALA A 108 -1.15 13.73 7.16
CA ALA A 108 -2.54 13.29 7.24
C ALA A 108 -2.59 11.77 7.26
N ALA A 109 -3.38 11.22 8.19
CA ALA A 109 -3.67 9.79 8.21
C ALA A 109 -4.70 9.43 7.14
N PHE A 110 -4.57 8.22 6.58
CA PHE A 110 -5.52 7.64 5.65
C PHE A 110 -6.23 6.46 6.30
N GLY A 111 -7.56 6.49 6.24
CA GLY A 111 -8.43 5.52 6.91
C GLY A 111 -8.60 4.21 6.15
N ARG A 112 -9.11 3.17 6.83
CA ARG A 112 -9.29 1.83 6.25
C ARG A 112 -10.28 1.73 5.07
N GLY A 113 -11.17 2.71 4.90
CA GLY A 113 -12.08 2.78 3.75
C GLY A 113 -11.48 3.47 2.52
N GLU A 114 -10.33 4.11 2.65
CA GLU A 114 -9.73 4.89 1.56
C GLU A 114 -8.86 4.00 0.67
N ARG A 115 -9.08 4.06 -0.65
CA ARG A 115 -8.38 3.25 -1.66
C ARG A 115 -7.02 3.84 -2.06
N ALA A 116 -6.39 4.57 -1.16
CA ALA A 116 -5.11 5.20 -1.44
C ALA A 116 -3.99 4.14 -1.38
N GLU A 117 -3.25 4.02 -2.48
CA GLU A 117 -2.25 2.99 -2.70
C GLU A 117 -0.92 3.60 -3.13
N VAL A 118 0.16 2.91 -2.77
CA VAL A 118 1.53 3.28 -3.10
C VAL A 118 2.14 2.13 -3.90
N PHE A 119 2.74 2.48 -5.03
CA PHE A 119 3.52 1.57 -5.85
C PHE A 119 4.88 2.19 -6.11
N ALA A 120 5.95 1.49 -5.78
CA ALA A 120 7.32 1.94 -5.94
C ALA A 120 8.14 0.89 -6.69
N VAL A 121 8.99 1.34 -7.61
CA VAL A 121 9.83 0.51 -8.44
C VAL A 121 11.25 1.03 -8.40
N GLU A 122 12.18 0.11 -8.17
CA GLU A 122 13.58 0.29 -8.41
C GLU A 122 13.89 -0.12 -9.86
N PHE A 123 14.57 0.72 -10.64
CA PHE A 123 15.12 0.32 -11.94
C PHE A 123 16.55 -0.16 -11.76
N LEU A 124 16.84 -1.39 -12.21
CA LEU A 124 18.21 -1.89 -12.29
C LEU A 124 18.81 -1.55 -13.66
N SER A 125 20.08 -1.17 -13.66
CA SER A 125 20.87 -1.05 -14.89
C SER A 125 21.15 -2.46 -15.44
N GLY A 126 20.31 -2.95 -16.36
CA GLY A 126 20.48 -4.29 -16.93
C GLY A 126 19.41 -4.66 -17.97
N PRO A 127 19.53 -5.83 -18.64
CA PRO A 127 18.62 -6.28 -19.69
C PRO A 127 17.20 -6.57 -19.18
N PHE A 128 17.02 -6.72 -17.87
CA PHE A 128 15.72 -6.73 -17.19
C PHE A 128 15.60 -5.44 -16.39
N PRO A 129 14.86 -4.42 -16.89
CA PRO A 129 14.89 -3.09 -16.27
C PRO A 129 14.20 -3.02 -14.91
N TRP A 130 13.61 -4.11 -14.41
CA TRP A 130 12.71 -4.12 -13.26
C TRP A 130 13.52 -4.66 -12.07
N GLY A 131 13.85 -3.77 -11.15
CA GLY A 131 14.44 -4.13 -9.87
C GLY A 131 13.37 -4.48 -8.83
N ARG A 132 13.60 -4.08 -7.58
CA ARG A 132 12.64 -4.31 -6.50
C ARG A 132 11.38 -3.52 -6.72
N THR A 133 10.24 -4.13 -6.40
CA THR A 133 8.96 -3.43 -6.35
C THR A 133 8.41 -3.46 -4.94
N LEU A 134 7.69 -2.41 -4.59
CA LEU A 134 7.05 -2.24 -3.30
C LEU A 134 5.65 -1.73 -3.57
N GLN A 135 4.66 -2.53 -3.20
CA GLN A 135 3.26 -2.16 -3.29
C GLN A 135 2.65 -2.23 -1.89
N GLY A 136 1.76 -1.29 -1.61
CA GLY A 136 1.01 -1.36 -0.39
C GLY A 136 0.05 -0.20 -0.23
N ARG A 137 -0.71 -0.28 0.85
CA ARG A 137 -1.71 0.72 1.17
C ARG A 137 -1.10 1.95 1.82
N LEU A 138 -1.55 3.14 1.43
CA LEU A 138 -1.16 4.39 2.08
C LEU A 138 -1.75 4.47 3.49
N LEU A 139 -0.89 4.69 4.50
CA LEU A 139 -1.26 4.88 5.91
C LEU A 139 -1.22 6.34 6.32
N ASP A 140 -0.17 7.07 5.92
CA ASP A 140 -0.08 8.52 6.11
C ASP A 140 0.70 9.20 4.99
N LEU A 141 0.40 10.47 4.75
CA LEU A 141 1.03 11.26 3.70
C LEU A 141 1.33 12.68 4.19
N SER A 142 2.46 13.20 3.72
CA SER A 142 2.91 14.57 3.85
C SER A 142 3.47 15.04 2.51
N PRO A 143 3.72 16.34 2.32
CA PRO A 143 4.31 16.85 1.08
C PRO A 143 5.69 16.28 0.74
N ARG A 144 6.40 15.67 1.72
CA ARG A 144 7.78 15.16 1.54
C ARG A 144 7.95 13.69 1.92
N GLY A 145 6.88 12.99 2.22
CA GLY A 145 7.01 11.61 2.66
C GLY A 145 5.69 10.95 2.93
N LEU A 146 5.73 9.63 2.92
CA LEU A 146 4.58 8.77 3.16
C LEU A 146 4.94 7.64 4.11
N ARG A 147 3.90 7.01 4.65
CA ARG A 147 3.97 5.69 5.27
C ARG A 147 2.97 4.80 4.57
N LEU A 148 3.38 3.57 4.31
CA LEU A 148 2.53 2.55 3.73
C LEU A 148 2.56 1.27 4.55
N SER A 149 1.50 0.48 4.44
CA SER A 149 1.47 -0.90 4.90
C SER A 149 1.72 -1.80 3.70
N LEU A 150 2.66 -2.72 3.85
CA LEU A 150 3.04 -3.71 2.85
C LEU A 150 2.05 -4.85 2.97
N ASP A 151 1.04 -4.84 2.10
CA ASP A 151 -0.05 -5.82 2.15
C ASP A 151 0.40 -7.21 1.69
N GLU A 152 1.43 -7.30 0.83
CA GLU A 152 2.11 -8.53 0.44
C GLU A 152 3.48 -8.17 -0.17
N PHE A 153 4.56 -8.79 0.30
CA PHE A 153 5.84 -8.78 -0.40
C PHE A 153 5.78 -9.87 -1.48
N ASP A 154 5.11 -9.59 -2.60
CA ASP A 154 5.10 -10.55 -3.69
C ASP A 154 6.27 -10.26 -4.64
N SER A 155 7.29 -11.10 -4.50
CA SER A 155 8.47 -11.17 -5.33
C SER A 155 8.06 -11.29 -6.80
N LEU A 156 8.09 -10.18 -7.53
CA LEU A 156 8.23 -10.19 -8.98
C LEU A 156 9.62 -10.79 -9.32
N GLY A 157 9.72 -12.12 -9.24
CA GLY A 157 10.70 -13.00 -9.91
C GLY A 157 12.19 -12.81 -9.68
N GLY A 158 12.65 -11.78 -8.96
CA GLY A 158 14.08 -11.52 -8.70
C GLY A 158 14.56 -12.14 -7.39
N PRO A 159 15.87 -12.38 -7.21
CA PRO A 159 16.43 -12.76 -5.92
C PRO A 159 16.02 -11.69 -4.89
N VAL A 160 15.26 -12.10 -3.88
CA VAL A 160 14.67 -11.21 -2.86
C VAL A 160 15.81 -10.62 -2.03
N LYS A 161 16.39 -9.53 -2.51
CA LYS A 161 17.25 -8.69 -1.71
C LYS A 161 16.35 -8.00 -0.70
N GLU A 162 16.53 -8.37 0.56
CA GLU A 162 15.86 -7.77 1.72
C GLU A 162 15.85 -6.24 1.61
N LEU A 163 14.68 -5.62 1.81
CA LEU A 163 14.57 -4.16 1.85
C LEU A 163 15.26 -3.63 3.10
N LYS A 164 16.05 -2.57 2.91
CA LYS A 164 16.81 -1.93 3.97
C LYS A 164 16.57 -0.42 3.94
N PRO A 165 16.52 0.23 5.11
CA PRO A 165 16.63 1.67 5.18
C PRO A 165 17.80 2.19 4.33
N GLY A 166 17.54 3.19 3.48
CA GLY A 166 18.46 3.74 2.50
C GLY A 166 18.19 3.29 1.06
N ASP A 167 17.36 2.27 0.84
CA ASP A 167 16.97 1.84 -0.49
C ASP A 167 16.22 2.94 -1.25
N ARG A 168 16.56 3.09 -2.54
CA ARG A 168 16.02 4.13 -3.42
C ARG A 168 15.13 3.52 -4.50
N PHE A 169 14.01 4.16 -4.73
CA PHE A 169 13.04 3.85 -5.77
C PHE A 169 13.00 5.00 -6.76
N GLN A 170 13.32 4.72 -8.02
CA GLN A 170 13.37 5.71 -9.10
C GLN A 170 11.96 6.09 -9.58
N ALA A 171 10.94 5.27 -9.31
CA ALA A 171 9.56 5.62 -9.56
C ALA A 171 8.71 5.25 -8.36
N VAL A 172 8.04 6.23 -7.76
CA VAL A 172 7.04 6.07 -6.71
C VAL A 172 5.77 6.74 -7.18
N ARG A 173 4.69 5.97 -7.25
CA ARG A 173 3.36 6.42 -7.63
C ARG A 173 2.42 6.28 -6.44
N VAL A 174 1.69 7.34 -6.13
CA VAL A 174 0.59 7.30 -5.16
C VAL A 174 -0.72 7.51 -5.91
N SER A 175 -1.63 6.56 -5.81
CA SER A 175 -2.94 6.55 -6.49
C SER A 175 -4.08 6.50 -5.49
N GLY A 176 -5.31 6.79 -5.95
CA GLY A 176 -6.51 6.73 -5.12
C GLY A 176 -6.64 7.88 -4.11
N LEU A 177 -5.91 8.98 -4.32
CA LEU A 177 -6.08 10.20 -3.53
C LEU A 177 -7.41 10.89 -3.91
N PRO A 178 -8.19 11.40 -2.93
CA PRO A 178 -9.48 12.03 -3.22
C PRO A 178 -9.36 13.23 -4.15
N HIS A 179 -10.13 13.23 -5.24
CA HIS A 179 -10.22 14.33 -6.21
C HIS A 179 -8.86 14.75 -6.83
N MET A 180 -7.90 13.82 -6.90
CA MET A 180 -6.56 14.10 -7.41
C MET A 180 -6.09 13.01 -8.38
N PRO A 181 -5.42 13.38 -9.49
CA PRO A 181 -4.71 12.40 -10.30
C PRO A 181 -3.60 11.72 -9.48
N PRO A 182 -3.13 10.54 -9.89
CA PRO A 182 -1.98 9.90 -9.26
C PRO A 182 -0.74 10.80 -9.33
N ILE A 183 -0.04 10.94 -8.20
CA ILE A 183 1.24 11.65 -8.16
C ILE A 183 2.38 10.68 -8.43
N GLN A 184 3.46 11.20 -9.01
CA GLN A 184 4.67 10.43 -9.29
C GLN A 184 5.91 11.21 -8.88
N GLY A 185 6.89 10.49 -8.36
CA GLY A 185 8.20 11.03 -7.99
C GLY A 185 9.21 9.91 -7.77
N THR A 186 10.28 10.22 -7.05
CA THR A 186 11.24 9.25 -6.54
C THR A 186 11.01 9.07 -5.04
N GLY A 187 11.58 8.02 -4.45
CA GLY A 187 11.53 7.89 -3.00
C GLY A 187 12.67 7.10 -2.39
N THR A 188 12.95 7.37 -1.13
CA THR A 188 13.96 6.66 -0.34
C THR A 188 13.30 6.05 0.89
N LEU A 189 13.45 4.75 1.08
CA LEU A 189 12.96 4.04 2.27
C LEU A 189 13.79 4.45 3.48
N VAL A 190 13.16 5.00 4.52
CA VAL A 190 13.86 5.52 5.71
C VAL A 190 13.73 4.59 6.90
N HIS A 191 12.62 3.88 7.01
CA HIS A 191 12.43 2.86 8.03
C HIS A 191 11.50 1.77 7.54
N LEU A 192 11.69 0.59 8.11
CA LEU A 192 10.84 -0.58 7.93
C LEU A 192 10.58 -1.16 9.33
N THR A 193 9.31 -1.35 9.69
CA THR A 193 8.92 -1.86 11.01
C THR A 193 7.81 -2.89 10.83
N GLY A 194 8.17 -4.17 10.88
CA GLY A 194 7.24 -5.25 10.55
C GLY A 194 6.77 -5.12 9.10
N ARG A 195 5.47 -4.84 8.91
CA ARG A 195 4.86 -4.63 7.59
C ARG A 195 4.74 -3.16 7.19
N ASP A 196 5.17 -2.22 8.03
CA ASP A 196 5.04 -0.81 7.73
C ASP A 196 6.35 -0.24 7.18
N GLY A 197 6.27 0.46 6.05
CA GLY A 197 7.40 1.14 5.42
C GLY A 197 7.19 2.64 5.42
N GLY A 198 8.21 3.40 5.83
CA GLY A 198 8.21 4.86 5.71
C GLY A 198 9.19 5.34 4.66
N MET A 199 8.73 6.20 3.76
CA MET A 199 9.48 6.67 2.61
C MET A 199 9.51 8.19 2.54
N ILE A 200 10.66 8.77 2.22
CA ILE A 200 10.77 10.17 1.82
C ILE A 200 10.46 10.25 0.33
N LEU A 201 9.61 11.19 -0.07
CA LEU A 201 9.29 11.47 -1.45
C LEU A 201 10.16 12.62 -1.96
N GLU A 202 10.69 12.45 -3.16
CA GLU A 202 11.54 13.40 -3.86
C GLU A 202 11.04 13.54 -5.31
N GLY A 203 11.45 14.60 -6.01
CA GLY A 203 11.11 14.77 -7.43
C GLY A 203 9.63 15.00 -7.75
N LEU A 204 8.79 15.31 -6.75
CA LEU A 204 7.39 15.70 -6.99
C LEU A 204 7.33 17.02 -7.77
N SER A 205 6.40 17.13 -8.71
CA SER A 205 6.21 18.38 -9.44
C SER A 205 5.68 19.48 -8.50
N PRO A 206 5.95 20.77 -8.76
CA PRO A 206 5.40 21.86 -7.95
C PRO A 206 3.87 21.85 -7.88
N ILE A 207 3.22 21.40 -8.96
CA ILE A 207 1.77 21.25 -9.04
C ILE A 207 1.29 20.13 -8.10
N ASP A 208 2.00 19.00 -8.06
CA ASP A 208 1.67 17.90 -7.15
C ASP A 208 1.84 18.31 -5.68
N VAL A 209 2.90 19.04 -5.35
CA VAL A 209 3.12 19.57 -4.00
C VAL A 209 1.96 20.49 -3.59
N GLN A 210 1.57 21.43 -4.45
CA GLN A 210 0.48 22.36 -4.16
C GLN A 210 -0.87 21.64 -4.01
N ASN A 211 -1.13 20.62 -4.84
CA ASN A 211 -2.35 19.82 -4.76
C ASN A 211 -2.37 18.95 -3.50
N LEU A 212 -1.23 18.37 -3.12
CA LEU A 212 -1.08 17.65 -1.86
C LEU A 212 -1.37 18.55 -0.68
N GLU A 213 -0.79 19.74 -0.61
CA GLU A 213 -1.07 20.71 0.45
C GLU A 213 -2.57 21.02 0.56
N ARG A 214 -3.26 21.20 -0.58
CA ARG A 214 -4.71 21.46 -0.61
C ARG A 214 -5.54 20.31 -0.05
N ILE A 215 -5.16 19.05 -0.32
CA ILE A 215 -5.90 17.86 0.12
C ILE A 215 -5.57 17.50 1.56
N LEU A 216 -4.32 17.76 1.97
CA LEU A 216 -3.87 17.50 3.32
C LEU A 216 -4.43 18.55 4.28
N ALA A 217 -4.48 19.83 3.91
CA ALA A 217 -4.87 20.93 4.81
C ALA A 217 -6.16 20.68 5.62
N PRO A 218 -7.28 20.18 5.05
CA PRO A 218 -8.50 19.87 5.81
C PRO A 218 -8.34 18.71 6.80
N ARG A 219 -7.34 17.85 6.59
CA ARG A 219 -7.06 16.66 7.41
C ARG A 219 -6.02 16.92 8.49
N LEU A 220 -5.28 18.03 8.37
CA LEU A 220 -4.26 18.36 9.34
C LEU A 220 -4.92 18.90 10.61
N PRO A 221 -4.44 18.49 11.79
CA PRO A 221 -4.90 19.10 13.02
C PRO A 221 -4.56 20.61 12.98
N PRO A 222 -5.52 21.49 13.30
CA PRO A 222 -5.32 22.95 13.24
C PRO A 222 -4.22 23.44 14.19
N SER A 223 -3.82 22.59 15.14
CA SER A 223 -2.77 22.86 16.11
C SER A 223 -1.37 22.51 15.59
N PHE A 224 -1.16 21.92 14.41
CA PHE A 224 0.22 21.54 14.01
C PHE A 224 1.14 22.77 13.86
N GLY A 225 2.31 22.75 14.49
CA GLY A 225 3.31 23.83 14.42
C GLY A 225 3.02 25.06 15.27
N GLN A 226 1.83 25.18 15.88
CA GLN A 226 1.60 26.17 16.95
C GLN A 226 2.38 25.75 18.20
N GLY A 227 2.84 26.70 19.02
CA GLY A 227 3.51 26.43 20.31
C GLY A 227 2.64 25.62 21.28
N PHE A 228 3.05 25.51 22.53
CA PHE A 228 2.23 24.85 23.57
C PHE A 228 0.83 25.50 23.61
N PRO A 229 -0.27 24.77 23.31
CA PRO A 229 -1.60 25.31 23.53
C PRO A 229 -1.77 25.71 25.01
N ASP A 230 -2.33 26.89 25.22
CA ASP A 230 -2.65 27.39 26.55
C ASP A 230 -3.65 26.45 27.23
N ARG A 231 -3.24 25.88 28.36
CA ARG A 231 -4.10 25.04 29.20
C ARG A 231 -4.15 25.62 30.60
N LYS A 232 -5.37 25.87 31.09
CA LYS A 232 -5.61 26.29 32.47
C LYS A 232 -5.87 25.04 33.33
N PRO A 233 -5.28 24.94 34.54
CA PRO A 233 -5.59 23.87 35.48
C PRO A 233 -7.10 23.83 35.76
N ARG A 234 -7.67 22.62 35.83
CA ARG A 234 -9.12 22.47 36.01
C ARG A 234 -9.55 22.42 37.47
N THR A 235 -8.63 22.09 38.37
CA THR A 235 -8.93 21.78 39.77
C THR A 235 -8.19 22.67 40.74
N ASP A 236 -8.95 23.41 41.56
CA ASP A 236 -8.52 23.76 42.92
C ASP A 236 -8.62 22.49 43.80
N PRO A 237 -7.57 22.11 44.54
CA PRO A 237 -7.49 20.82 45.21
C PRO A 237 -8.18 20.87 46.58
N ALA A 238 -9.50 20.76 46.60
CA ALA A 238 -10.25 20.33 47.77
C ALA A 238 -11.40 19.44 47.31
N ASP A 239 -11.49 18.26 47.92
CA ASP A 239 -12.56 17.24 47.81
C ASP A 239 -12.58 16.36 46.53
N VAL A 240 -12.22 15.08 46.67
CA VAL A 240 -13.15 13.98 47.00
C VAL A 240 -12.38 12.63 47.02
N PRO A 241 -12.61 11.75 48.02
CA PRO A 241 -12.00 10.41 48.13
C PRO A 241 -12.86 9.26 47.57
N GLY A 242 -12.21 8.16 47.16
CA GLY A 242 -12.76 6.80 47.20
C GLY A 242 -12.82 6.02 45.86
N ALA A 243 -12.03 4.94 45.76
CA ALA A 243 -11.94 4.04 44.60
C ALA A 243 -13.09 2.99 44.54
N PRO A 244 -13.59 2.62 43.34
CA PRO A 244 -14.47 1.47 43.17
C PRO A 244 -13.72 0.19 42.71
N THR A 245 -14.13 -0.95 43.27
CA THR A 245 -13.63 -2.31 43.03
C THR A 245 -14.10 -2.90 41.68
N PRO A 246 -13.35 -3.82 41.04
CA PRO A 246 -13.65 -4.33 39.70
C PRO A 246 -14.70 -5.45 39.69
N THR A 247 -15.63 -5.41 38.73
CA THR A 247 -16.68 -6.41 38.50
C THR A 247 -16.25 -7.47 37.47
N ARG A 248 -16.46 -8.75 37.77
CA ARG A 248 -16.06 -9.93 36.99
C ARG A 248 -17.16 -10.32 35.98
N VAL A 249 -16.83 -10.44 34.70
CA VAL A 249 -17.76 -10.84 33.62
C VAL A 249 -17.75 -12.37 33.42
N LYS A 250 -18.93 -13.00 33.31
CA LYS A 250 -19.14 -14.42 33.00
C LYS A 250 -19.22 -14.66 31.48
N ALA A 251 -18.53 -15.69 31.00
CA ALA A 251 -18.59 -16.20 29.62
C ALA A 251 -19.79 -17.13 29.38
N ARG A 252 -20.26 -17.23 28.12
CA ARG A 252 -21.34 -18.11 27.63
C ARG A 252 -20.78 -19.05 26.53
N PRO A 253 -21.18 -20.33 26.44
CA PRO A 253 -20.59 -21.29 25.50
C PRO A 253 -21.32 -21.37 24.14
N ALA A 254 -20.62 -21.97 23.17
CA ALA A 254 -20.86 -22.00 21.73
C ALA A 254 -21.98 -22.94 21.26
N GLU A 255 -22.58 -22.59 20.11
CA GLU A 255 -23.65 -23.31 19.41
C GLU A 255 -23.09 -24.00 18.16
N VAL A 256 -23.45 -25.28 17.97
CA VAL A 256 -22.98 -26.20 16.94
C VAL A 256 -23.90 -26.10 15.71
N VAL A 257 -23.32 -26.00 14.49
CA VAL A 257 -24.06 -26.03 13.22
C VAL A 257 -23.57 -27.21 12.37
N GLU A 258 -24.51 -28.07 11.98
CA GLU A 258 -24.31 -29.28 11.16
C GLU A 258 -24.12 -28.98 9.66
N ARG A 259 -23.43 -29.90 8.97
CA ARG A 259 -23.08 -29.83 7.54
C ARG A 259 -24.20 -30.35 6.62
N PRO A 260 -24.42 -29.77 5.42
CA PRO A 260 -25.33 -30.34 4.41
C PRO A 260 -24.67 -31.39 3.50
N LEU A 261 -25.47 -32.39 3.07
CA LEU A 261 -25.14 -33.47 2.14
C LEU A 261 -24.89 -33.00 0.69
N GLU A 262 -23.88 -33.58 0.04
CA GLU A 262 -23.60 -33.47 -1.40
C GLU A 262 -24.52 -34.36 -2.25
N ARG A 263 -24.91 -33.85 -3.43
CA ARG A 263 -25.59 -34.61 -4.50
C ARG A 263 -24.58 -35.07 -5.56
N PRO A 264 -24.72 -36.27 -6.15
CA PRO A 264 -23.81 -36.76 -7.18
C PRO A 264 -24.11 -36.17 -8.57
N ALA A 265 -23.06 -36.00 -9.37
CA ALA A 265 -23.08 -35.45 -10.72
C ALA A 265 -23.44 -36.51 -11.79
N PRO A 266 -24.07 -36.13 -12.91
CA PRO A 266 -24.34 -37.04 -14.03
C PRO A 266 -23.16 -37.14 -15.01
N GLU A 267 -22.96 -38.34 -15.57
CA GLU A 267 -21.95 -38.66 -16.59
C GLU A 267 -22.30 -38.11 -17.99
N PRO A 268 -21.29 -37.81 -18.84
CA PRO A 268 -21.51 -37.23 -20.17
C PRO A 268 -21.49 -38.28 -21.32
N GLU A 269 -22.37 -38.10 -22.31
CA GLU A 269 -22.35 -38.84 -23.58
C GLU A 269 -21.34 -38.27 -24.60
N PRO A 270 -20.73 -39.10 -25.48
CA PRO A 270 -19.79 -38.62 -26.51
C PRO A 270 -20.42 -38.52 -27.91
N ARG A 271 -19.99 -37.55 -28.74
CA ARG A 271 -20.18 -37.56 -30.20
C ARG A 271 -18.98 -36.97 -30.97
N PRO A 272 -18.40 -37.66 -31.98
CA PRO A 272 -17.34 -37.12 -32.83
C PRO A 272 -17.72 -37.02 -34.32
N GLN A 273 -17.98 -35.81 -34.86
CA GLN A 273 -17.92 -35.49 -36.31
C GLN A 273 -17.49 -34.01 -36.62
N ILE A 274 -17.00 -33.25 -35.64
CA ILE A 274 -16.78 -31.79 -35.74
C ILE A 274 -15.47 -31.39 -36.48
N ASN A 275 -14.54 -32.31 -36.74
CA ASN A 275 -13.14 -31.94 -36.96
C ASN A 275 -12.79 -31.38 -38.36
N ALA A 276 -13.49 -31.72 -39.45
CA ALA A 276 -13.08 -31.25 -40.79
C ALA A 276 -13.51 -29.79 -41.09
N ALA A 277 -14.77 -29.45 -40.79
CA ALA A 277 -15.29 -28.10 -40.97
C ALA A 277 -14.60 -27.09 -40.03
N LEU A 278 -14.33 -27.50 -38.79
CA LEU A 278 -13.58 -26.68 -37.83
C LEU A 278 -12.16 -26.38 -38.32
N ARG A 279 -11.46 -27.37 -38.90
CA ARG A 279 -10.12 -27.18 -39.49
C ARG A 279 -10.10 -26.15 -40.62
N LEU A 280 -11.08 -26.20 -41.54
CA LEU A 280 -11.19 -25.20 -42.61
C LEU A 280 -11.49 -23.80 -42.07
N ARG A 281 -12.35 -23.71 -41.04
CA ARG A 281 -12.65 -22.44 -40.36
C ARG A 281 -11.44 -21.87 -39.61
N LYS A 282 -10.62 -22.71 -38.94
CA LYS A 282 -9.37 -22.27 -38.31
C LYS A 282 -8.34 -21.78 -39.33
N ALA A 283 -8.21 -22.49 -40.45
CA ALA A 283 -7.23 -22.17 -41.49
C ALA A 283 -7.47 -20.80 -42.16
N SER A 284 -8.70 -20.29 -42.17
CA SER A 284 -9.04 -18.99 -42.75
C SER A 284 -8.89 -17.81 -41.78
N LYS A 285 -8.66 -18.07 -40.49
CA LYS A 285 -8.53 -17.01 -39.47
C LYS A 285 -7.11 -16.47 -39.37
N ARG A 286 -7.01 -15.14 -39.34
CA ARG A 286 -5.74 -14.40 -39.20
C ARG A 286 -5.54 -13.93 -37.77
N ILE A 287 -4.51 -14.45 -37.13
CA ILE A 287 -4.12 -14.09 -35.77
C ILE A 287 -2.81 -13.30 -35.83
N LEU A 288 -2.81 -12.10 -35.23
CA LEU A 288 -1.62 -11.29 -35.06
C LEU A 288 -1.11 -11.41 -33.61
N LEU A 289 0.11 -11.90 -33.45
CA LEU A 289 0.80 -12.02 -32.16
C LEU A 289 1.76 -10.85 -32.01
N LEU A 290 1.60 -10.06 -30.95
CA LEU A 290 2.43 -8.91 -30.64
C LEU A 290 3.27 -9.21 -29.39
N SER A 291 4.58 -9.37 -29.56
CA SER A 291 5.53 -9.61 -28.45
C SER A 291 6.97 -9.29 -28.85
N THR A 292 7.76 -8.81 -27.90
CA THR A 292 9.22 -8.61 -28.08
C THR A 292 10.05 -9.74 -27.47
N THR A 293 9.47 -10.62 -26.66
CA THR A 293 10.25 -11.51 -25.78
C THR A 293 10.62 -12.85 -26.41
N GLY A 294 10.41 -13.05 -27.72
CA GLY A 294 10.74 -14.29 -28.46
C GLY A 294 9.92 -15.52 -28.09
N SER A 295 9.27 -15.48 -26.92
CA SER A 295 8.37 -16.48 -26.33
C SER A 295 7.08 -16.71 -27.14
N THR A 296 6.74 -15.81 -28.06
CA THR A 296 5.60 -15.97 -28.99
C THR A 296 5.83 -17.00 -30.08
N HIS A 297 7.06 -17.44 -30.31
CA HIS A 297 7.31 -18.43 -31.35
C HIS A 297 6.67 -19.78 -31.02
N ALA A 298 6.82 -20.23 -29.77
CA ALA A 298 6.17 -21.45 -29.27
C ALA A 298 4.63 -21.33 -29.32
N LEU A 299 4.11 -20.15 -28.98
CA LEU A 299 2.67 -19.86 -29.07
C LEU A 299 2.17 -19.91 -30.52
N ALA A 300 2.90 -19.28 -31.44
CA ALA A 300 2.59 -19.30 -32.85
C ALA A 300 2.59 -20.73 -33.41
N GLN A 301 3.57 -21.53 -33.00
CA GLN A 301 3.66 -22.94 -33.36
C GLN A 301 2.48 -23.75 -32.83
N ALA A 302 2.10 -23.58 -31.55
CA ALA A 302 0.95 -24.25 -30.95
C ALA A 302 -0.35 -23.96 -31.71
N PHE A 303 -0.60 -22.70 -32.09
CA PHE A 303 -1.78 -22.35 -32.91
C PHE A 303 -1.72 -22.96 -34.32
N ARG A 304 -0.53 -23.05 -34.93
CA ARG A 304 -0.38 -23.69 -36.24
C ARG A 304 -0.64 -25.20 -36.17
N GLU A 305 -0.14 -25.86 -35.14
CA GLU A 305 -0.39 -27.28 -34.86
C GLU A 305 -1.89 -27.55 -34.62
N ASP A 306 -2.58 -26.61 -33.98
CA ASP A 306 -4.03 -26.67 -33.76
C ASP A 306 -4.89 -26.34 -35.01
N GLY A 307 -4.26 -25.88 -36.10
CA GLY A 307 -4.87 -25.71 -37.41
C GLY A 307 -5.05 -24.26 -37.90
N PHE A 308 -4.58 -23.26 -37.15
CA PHE A 308 -4.55 -21.87 -37.60
C PHE A 308 -3.35 -21.64 -38.54
N ARG A 309 -3.63 -21.55 -39.84
CA ARG A 309 -2.55 -21.40 -40.85
C ARG A 309 -1.99 -19.98 -40.95
N GLN A 310 -2.74 -18.96 -40.54
CA GLN A 310 -2.38 -17.55 -40.70
C GLN A 310 -2.07 -16.90 -39.36
N VAL A 311 -1.01 -17.39 -38.69
CA VAL A 311 -0.52 -16.83 -37.43
C VAL A 311 0.76 -16.04 -37.69
N HIS A 312 0.67 -14.72 -37.55
CA HIS A 312 1.75 -13.78 -37.83
C HIS A 312 2.31 -13.21 -36.53
N GLU A 313 3.64 -13.18 -36.40
CA GLU A 313 4.34 -12.60 -35.26
C GLU A 313 4.87 -11.22 -35.65
N ALA A 314 4.70 -10.24 -34.77
CA ALA A 314 5.30 -8.92 -34.89
C ALA A 314 6.09 -8.60 -33.62
N ARG A 315 7.38 -8.29 -33.81
CA ARG A 315 8.32 -7.96 -32.73
C ARG A 315 8.60 -6.47 -32.63
N SER A 316 8.13 -5.70 -33.59
CA SER A 316 8.27 -4.26 -33.64
C SER A 316 6.96 -3.60 -34.06
N PHE A 317 6.79 -2.32 -33.72
CA PHE A 317 5.65 -1.52 -34.18
C PHE A 317 5.54 -1.51 -35.72
N GLN A 318 6.67 -1.43 -36.42
CA GLN A 318 6.69 -1.35 -37.88
C GLN A 318 6.24 -2.67 -38.52
N GLU A 319 6.65 -3.81 -37.98
CA GLU A 319 6.13 -5.12 -38.39
C GLU A 319 4.64 -5.23 -38.09
N ALA A 320 4.21 -4.85 -36.88
CA ALA A 320 2.82 -4.90 -36.47
C ALA A 320 1.94 -4.06 -37.43
N ARG A 321 2.40 -2.86 -37.78
CA ARG A 321 1.73 -1.97 -38.74
C ARG A 321 1.64 -2.59 -40.13
N THR A 322 2.72 -3.19 -40.61
CA THR A 322 2.77 -3.82 -41.94
C THR A 322 1.83 -5.03 -42.02
N LEU A 323 1.81 -5.85 -40.99
CA LEU A 323 0.93 -7.02 -40.89
C LEU A 323 -0.53 -6.62 -40.68
N ALA A 324 -0.80 -5.57 -39.90
CA ALA A 324 -2.15 -5.04 -39.70
C ALA A 324 -2.71 -4.32 -40.94
N ALA A 325 -1.85 -3.80 -41.82
CA ALA A 325 -2.24 -3.23 -43.11
C ALA A 325 -2.59 -4.27 -44.18
N SER A 326 -2.24 -5.55 -43.97
CA SER A 326 -2.62 -6.67 -44.84
C SER A 326 -4.10 -7.07 -44.62
N PRO A 327 -4.71 -7.98 -45.43
CA PRO A 327 -6.12 -8.33 -45.31
C PRO A 327 -6.55 -8.65 -43.86
N ARG A 328 -7.75 -8.20 -43.49
CA ARG A 328 -8.37 -8.18 -42.14
C ARG A 328 -7.78 -9.19 -41.13
N VAL A 329 -7.20 -8.66 -40.05
CA VAL A 329 -6.83 -9.42 -38.85
C VAL A 329 -8.09 -9.75 -38.05
N ASP A 330 -8.32 -11.03 -37.74
CA ASP A 330 -9.50 -11.49 -37.01
C ASP A 330 -9.32 -11.39 -35.48
N LEU A 331 -8.09 -11.50 -34.98
CA LEU A 331 -7.76 -11.49 -33.56
C LEU A 331 -6.33 -11.01 -33.33
N VAL A 332 -6.13 -10.25 -32.24
CA VAL A 332 -4.81 -9.86 -31.75
C VAL A 332 -4.54 -10.53 -30.40
N LEU A 333 -3.41 -11.20 -30.27
CA LEU A 333 -2.87 -11.62 -28.97
C LEU A 333 -1.73 -10.67 -28.61
N LEU A 334 -1.85 -10.00 -27.46
CA LEU A 334 -0.90 -9.02 -26.99
C LEU A 334 -0.20 -9.53 -25.74
N ASP A 335 1.10 -9.77 -25.84
CA ASP A 335 1.92 -10.18 -24.70
C ASP A 335 2.30 -8.95 -23.87
N ASN A 336 1.78 -8.87 -22.64
CA ASN A 336 1.97 -7.74 -21.73
C ASN A 336 3.26 -7.83 -20.89
N THR A 337 4.11 -8.83 -21.12
CA THR A 337 5.44 -8.93 -20.47
C THR A 337 6.35 -7.75 -20.81
N MET A 338 5.98 -6.92 -21.79
CA MET A 338 6.74 -5.79 -22.30
C MET A 338 6.67 -4.50 -21.47
N GLY A 339 6.04 -4.53 -20.29
CA GLY A 339 5.68 -3.31 -19.57
C GLY A 339 4.45 -2.67 -20.23
N GLY A 340 3.33 -2.64 -19.51
CA GLY A 340 2.02 -2.39 -20.12
C GLY A 340 1.85 -1.03 -20.80
N HIS A 341 2.79 -0.11 -20.64
CA HIS A 341 2.82 1.15 -21.39
C HIS A 341 3.07 0.93 -22.89
N TRP A 342 3.99 0.05 -23.28
CA TRP A 342 4.37 -0.12 -24.69
C TRP A 342 3.28 -0.85 -25.50
N ALA A 343 2.71 -1.90 -24.90
CA ALA A 343 1.61 -2.68 -25.45
C ALA A 343 0.35 -1.80 -25.66
N LYS A 344 0.05 -0.95 -24.67
CA LYS A 344 -1.03 0.04 -24.73
C LYS A 344 -0.80 1.10 -25.81
N ASP A 345 0.39 1.69 -25.86
CA ASP A 345 0.71 2.74 -26.84
C ASP A 345 0.70 2.21 -28.28
N MET A 346 1.26 1.01 -28.51
CA MET A 346 1.22 0.36 -29.82
C MET A 346 -0.21 0.10 -30.30
N MET A 347 -1.05 -0.50 -29.46
CA MET A 347 -2.45 -0.75 -29.83
C MET A 347 -3.24 0.54 -30.06
N ARG A 348 -2.99 1.58 -29.25
CA ARG A 348 -3.57 2.92 -29.45
C ARG A 348 -3.18 3.49 -30.81
N LEU A 349 -1.91 3.39 -31.19
CA LEU A 349 -1.42 3.87 -32.48
C LEU A 349 -2.01 3.09 -33.66
N LEU A 350 -2.06 1.75 -33.58
CA LEU A 350 -2.64 0.91 -34.64
C LEU A 350 -4.14 1.15 -34.81
N ARG A 351 -4.88 1.34 -33.72
CA ARG A 351 -6.30 1.71 -33.76
C ARG A 351 -6.52 3.14 -34.26
N GLY A 352 -5.70 4.09 -33.83
CA GLY A 352 -5.75 5.47 -34.32
C GLY A 352 -5.49 5.59 -35.82
N GLN A 353 -4.77 4.64 -36.41
CA GLN A 353 -4.55 4.51 -37.87
C GLN A 353 -5.66 3.74 -38.59
N GLY A 354 -6.72 3.30 -37.90
CA GLY A 354 -7.82 2.55 -38.49
C GLY A 354 -7.53 1.07 -38.74
N LEU A 355 -6.36 0.55 -38.34
CA LEU A 355 -5.92 -0.80 -38.74
C LEU A 355 -6.55 -1.93 -37.90
N LEU A 356 -6.95 -1.65 -36.66
CA LEU A 356 -7.43 -2.67 -35.69
C LEU A 356 -8.63 -2.21 -34.86
N VAL A 357 -9.48 -1.33 -35.41
CA VAL A 357 -10.55 -0.63 -34.65
C VAL A 357 -11.50 -1.60 -33.96
N ASP A 358 -11.99 -2.61 -34.67
CA ASP A 358 -12.96 -3.61 -34.16
C ASP A 358 -12.38 -5.00 -33.97
N THR A 359 -11.05 -5.10 -34.01
CA THR A 359 -10.36 -6.37 -33.86
C THR A 359 -10.31 -6.74 -32.38
N PRO A 360 -10.83 -7.91 -31.98
CA PRO A 360 -10.76 -8.37 -30.59
C PRO A 360 -9.29 -8.55 -30.17
N VAL A 361 -9.01 -8.17 -28.92
CA VAL A 361 -7.68 -8.27 -28.31
C VAL A 361 -7.77 -9.20 -27.11
N ILE A 362 -6.88 -10.18 -27.04
CA ILE A 362 -6.65 -10.96 -25.83
C ILE A 362 -5.30 -10.55 -25.26
N LEU A 363 -5.32 -10.13 -24.01
CA LEU A 363 -4.12 -9.75 -23.28
C LEU A 363 -3.54 -11.01 -22.61
N VAL A 364 -2.31 -11.36 -22.96
CA VAL A 364 -1.57 -12.44 -22.30
C VAL A 364 -0.65 -11.81 -21.25
N VAL A 365 -0.80 -12.22 -20.00
CA VAL A 365 -0.06 -11.66 -18.85
C VAL A 365 0.63 -12.78 -18.08
N GLU A 366 1.74 -12.50 -17.41
CA GLU A 366 2.34 -13.50 -16.51
C GLU A 366 1.47 -13.78 -15.30
N TYR A 367 0.85 -12.73 -14.73
CA TYR A 367 -0.02 -12.79 -13.56
C TYR A 367 -1.21 -11.84 -13.71
N ARG A 368 -2.38 -12.26 -13.22
CA ARG A 368 -3.54 -11.36 -13.12
C ARG A 368 -3.38 -10.42 -11.93
N ASN A 369 -3.17 -9.13 -12.21
CA ASN A 369 -3.14 -8.06 -11.21
C ASN A 369 -3.98 -6.85 -11.66
N THR A 370 -4.17 -5.88 -10.77
CA THR A 370 -4.95 -4.65 -11.06
C THR A 370 -4.41 -3.89 -12.26
N PHE A 371 -3.09 -3.85 -12.44
CA PHE A 371 -2.46 -3.23 -13.60
C PHE A 371 -2.84 -3.93 -14.92
N ALA A 372 -2.87 -5.27 -14.95
CA ALA A 372 -3.32 -6.03 -16.12
C ALA A 372 -4.77 -5.71 -16.48
N TRP A 373 -5.64 -5.51 -15.48
CA TRP A 373 -7.02 -5.09 -15.68
C TRP A 373 -7.12 -3.68 -16.27
N ASP A 374 -6.39 -2.71 -15.73
CA ASP A 374 -6.37 -1.33 -16.24
C ASP A 374 -5.87 -1.28 -17.71
N VAL A 375 -4.85 -2.09 -18.02
CA VAL A 375 -4.32 -2.21 -19.38
C VAL A 375 -5.34 -2.88 -20.29
N ALA A 376 -5.97 -3.97 -19.85
CA ALA A 376 -7.00 -4.67 -20.61
C ALA A 376 -8.20 -3.76 -20.90
N GLU A 377 -8.68 -3.00 -19.92
CA GLU A 377 -9.78 -2.04 -20.08
C GLU A 377 -9.41 -0.94 -21.08
N ALA A 378 -8.23 -0.33 -20.93
CA ALA A 378 -7.76 0.71 -21.84
C ALA A 378 -7.56 0.21 -23.28
N LEU A 379 -7.26 -1.08 -23.43
CA LEU A 379 -7.13 -1.76 -24.72
C LEU A 379 -8.47 -2.27 -25.27
N GLY A 380 -9.56 -2.22 -24.52
CA GLY A 380 -10.79 -2.93 -24.88
C GLY A 380 -10.54 -4.42 -25.12
N ALA A 381 -9.66 -5.03 -24.32
CA ALA A 381 -9.35 -6.45 -24.41
C ALA A 381 -10.58 -7.26 -24.00
N CYS A 382 -10.92 -8.27 -24.81
CA CYS A 382 -12.07 -9.11 -24.55
C CYS A 382 -11.76 -10.26 -23.58
N HIS A 383 -10.49 -10.49 -23.27
CA HIS A 383 -10.05 -11.51 -22.32
C HIS A 383 -8.62 -11.22 -21.81
N ILE A 384 -8.34 -11.65 -20.57
CA ILE A 384 -7.01 -11.65 -19.96
C ILE A 384 -6.62 -13.11 -19.67
N HIS A 385 -5.60 -13.61 -20.36
CA HIS A 385 -5.09 -14.97 -20.16
C HIS A 385 -3.78 -14.94 -19.37
N GLU A 386 -3.68 -15.79 -18.35
CA GLU A 386 -2.50 -15.90 -17.51
C GLU A 386 -1.57 -16.98 -18.05
N ARG A 387 -0.31 -16.61 -18.33
CA ARG A 387 0.70 -17.45 -19.00
C ARG A 387 1.13 -18.67 -18.17
N ARG A 388 0.77 -18.72 -16.88
CA ARG A 388 1.01 -19.90 -16.02
C ARG A 388 0.25 -21.13 -16.52
N GLU A 389 -0.85 -20.93 -17.24
CA GLU A 389 -1.60 -21.99 -17.92
C GLU A 389 -0.86 -22.42 -19.19
N SER A 390 -0.98 -23.70 -19.58
CA SER A 390 -0.36 -24.18 -20.80
C SER A 390 -0.88 -23.35 -21.98
N TYR A 391 -0.06 -23.11 -23.01
CA TYR A 391 -0.55 -22.44 -24.22
C TYR A 391 -1.73 -23.19 -24.87
N GLN A 392 -1.89 -24.48 -24.56
CA GLN A 392 -3.06 -25.27 -24.94
C GLN A 392 -4.36 -24.75 -24.33
N ASP A 393 -4.31 -24.14 -23.14
CA ASP A 393 -5.48 -23.59 -22.44
C ASP A 393 -5.97 -22.27 -23.08
N LEU A 394 -5.09 -21.58 -23.82
CA LEU A 394 -5.45 -20.38 -24.58
C LEU A 394 -6.25 -20.70 -25.85
N VAL A 395 -6.05 -21.88 -26.44
CA VAL A 395 -6.69 -22.28 -27.70
C VAL A 395 -8.22 -22.25 -27.60
N PRO A 396 -8.87 -22.87 -26.59
CA PRO A 396 -10.32 -22.80 -26.43
C PRO A 396 -10.85 -21.37 -26.28
N VAL A 397 -10.09 -20.47 -25.65
CA VAL A 397 -10.46 -19.06 -25.50
C VAL A 397 -10.46 -18.37 -26.85
N VAL A 398 -9.42 -18.58 -27.65
CA VAL A 398 -9.28 -18.05 -29.00
C VAL A 398 -10.40 -18.56 -29.91
N GLU A 399 -10.66 -19.86 -29.90
CA GLU A 399 -11.75 -20.47 -30.68
C GLU A 399 -13.10 -19.86 -30.31
N ARG A 400 -13.40 -19.75 -29.01
CA ARG A 400 -14.65 -19.14 -28.53
C ARG A 400 -14.78 -17.72 -29.06
N ARG A 401 -13.72 -16.93 -29.05
CA ARG A 401 -13.77 -15.54 -29.55
C ARG A 401 -13.87 -15.44 -31.08
N LEU A 402 -13.26 -16.35 -31.82
CA LEU A 402 -13.26 -16.33 -33.29
C LEU A 402 -14.51 -16.93 -33.92
N PHE A 403 -15.18 -17.86 -33.23
CA PHE A 403 -16.28 -18.64 -33.79
C PHE A 403 -17.62 -18.49 -33.08
N SER A 404 -17.69 -17.80 -31.93
CA SER A 404 -18.99 -17.45 -31.34
C SER A 404 -19.75 -16.51 -32.27
N PRO A 405 -21.05 -16.73 -32.50
CA PRO A 405 -21.89 -15.76 -33.17
C PRO A 405 -21.84 -14.45 -32.35
N ARG A 406 -21.58 -13.34 -33.03
CA ARG A 406 -21.59 -12.00 -32.42
C ARG A 406 -23.00 -11.57 -32.11
#